data_AF-A0A4S9KLR2-F1
#
_entry.id   AF-A0A4S9KLR2-F1
#
_cell.length_a   1.000
_cell.length_b   1.000
_cell.length_c   1.000
_cell.angle_alpha   90.00
_cell.angle_beta   90.00
_cell.angle_gamma   90.00
#
_symmetry.space_group_name_H-M   'P 1'
#
loop_
_entity.id
_entity.type
_entity.pdbx_description
1 polymer ?
#
loop_
_entity_poly.entity_id
_entity_poly.type
_entity_poly.pdbx_seq_one_letter_code
_entity_poly.pdbx_strand_id
1 'polypeptide(L)'
;MPNIDECTRILIQSLVARNFQLRNLPPTPARETPRLKFAAKHLVSAAIDLLLVDLSYYHLRHNSPIASLPIRPLTSQPIPLALFNAWLIYLQARWTMNALHSLLAATTVPLHIFSPSGFPPLFGSFSHAYTMKRFWSHTWHQMMRTLALPYTNALVRVLRLDPSEKSTYWVKVCSAFFWAWAVHAYGTFIAGGGYTADLYRYVPQVAAFWVEEKVMEVGRKVGLKGRGWRVVGFVWVFCFQGATLILWFGPAVRMGAHLKGPLPWSFVEWVVAKM
;
A
#
# COMPACT_ATOMS: atom_id res chain seq x y z
N MET A 1 -19.13 -34.44 7.05
CA MET A 1 -18.31 -33.54 6.22
C MET A 1 -18.53 -32.13 6.75
N PRO A 2 -17.49 -31.36 7.11
CA PRO A 2 -17.69 -29.97 7.52
C PRO A 2 -18.29 -29.20 6.35
N ASN A 3 -19.30 -28.37 6.62
CA ASN A 3 -19.94 -27.53 5.63
C ASN A 3 -18.87 -26.60 4.99
N ILE A 4 -18.92 -26.37 3.68
CA ILE A 4 -17.98 -25.51 2.95
C ILE A 4 -17.91 -24.12 3.60
N ASP A 5 -19.01 -23.63 4.19
CA ASP A 5 -19.07 -22.37 4.94
C ASP A 5 -18.29 -22.43 6.27
N GLU A 6 -18.26 -23.58 6.92
CA GLU A 6 -17.53 -23.79 8.17
C GLU A 6 -16.02 -23.89 7.91
N CYS A 7 -15.61 -24.60 6.86
CA CYS A 7 -14.23 -24.59 6.38
C CYS A 7 -13.79 -23.19 5.97
N THR A 8 -14.64 -22.41 5.29
CA THR A 8 -14.33 -21.03 4.88
C THR A 8 -14.25 -20.09 6.07
N ARG A 9 -15.17 -20.21 7.05
CA ARG A 9 -15.10 -19.48 8.32
C ARG A 9 -13.87 -19.84 9.14
N ILE A 10 -13.52 -21.11 9.23
CA ILE A 10 -12.31 -21.58 9.91
C ILE A 10 -11.07 -21.09 9.17
N LEU A 11 -11.08 -21.06 7.83
CA LEU A 11 -9.97 -20.54 7.04
C LEU A 11 -9.80 -19.03 7.27
N ILE A 12 -10.88 -18.26 7.18
CA ILE A 12 -10.91 -16.81 7.47
C ILE A 12 -10.50 -16.55 8.92
N GLN A 13 -11.07 -17.27 9.89
CA GLN A 13 -10.67 -17.17 11.29
C GLN A 13 -9.22 -17.60 11.51
N SER A 14 -8.68 -18.60 10.81
CA SER A 14 -7.27 -19.01 10.94
C SER A 14 -6.29 -18.05 10.28
N LEU A 15 -6.73 -17.33 9.24
CA LEU A 15 -5.99 -16.27 8.57
C LEU A 15 -6.02 -14.98 9.39
N VAL A 16 -7.13 -14.69 10.07
CA VAL A 16 -7.31 -13.55 10.96
C VAL A 16 -6.72 -13.79 12.36
N ALA A 17 -6.77 -15.02 12.88
CA ALA A 17 -6.35 -15.38 14.24
C ALA A 17 -4.88 -15.82 14.35
N ARG A 18 -4.19 -16.13 13.24
CA ARG A 18 -2.73 -16.23 13.28
C ARG A 18 -2.17 -14.83 13.44
N ASN A 19 -1.93 -14.46 14.69
CA ASN A 19 -1.14 -13.31 15.15
C ASN A 19 0.31 -13.41 14.62
N PHE A 20 0.51 -13.43 13.31
CA PHE A 20 1.77 -13.04 12.71
C PHE A 20 1.83 -11.53 12.81
N GLN A 21 2.15 -11.02 13.99
CA GLN A 21 2.55 -9.62 14.10
C GLN A 21 3.80 -9.49 13.24
N LEU A 22 3.62 -8.93 12.04
CA LEU A 22 4.72 -8.70 11.14
C LEU A 22 5.70 -7.77 11.86
N ARG A 23 6.96 -8.18 11.88
CA ARG A 23 8.01 -7.39 12.52
C ARG A 23 7.98 -5.97 11.95
N ASN A 24 8.05 -4.99 12.86
CA ASN A 24 8.11 -3.56 12.59
C ASN A 24 6.81 -2.85 12.18
N LEU A 25 5.64 -3.43 12.48
CA LEU A 25 4.36 -2.75 12.33
C LEU A 25 3.90 -2.07 13.62
N PRO A 26 3.01 -1.06 13.53
CA PRO A 26 2.30 -0.56 14.70
C PRO A 26 1.64 -1.73 15.45
N PRO A 27 1.56 -1.66 16.79
CA PRO A 27 1.01 -2.74 17.58
C PRO A 27 -0.45 -2.99 17.19
N THR A 28 -0.78 -4.28 17.03
CA THR A 28 -2.16 -4.71 16.88
C THR A 28 -2.94 -4.31 18.15
N PRO A 29 -4.18 -3.81 18.03
CA PRO A 29 -5.01 -3.53 19.20
C PRO A 29 -5.14 -4.77 20.08
N ALA A 30 -5.05 -4.58 21.40
CA ALA A 30 -5.27 -5.65 22.35
C ALA A 30 -6.72 -6.15 22.27
N ARG A 31 -6.97 -7.42 22.57
CA ARG A 31 -8.32 -8.02 22.49
C ARG A 31 -9.30 -7.34 23.46
N GLU A 32 -8.77 -6.83 24.57
CA GLU A 32 -9.47 -6.16 25.66
C GLU A 32 -9.75 -4.68 25.38
N THR A 33 -9.34 -4.15 24.21
CA THR A 33 -9.57 -2.75 23.87
C THR A 33 -11.06 -2.42 23.94
N PRO A 34 -11.48 -1.34 24.63
CA PRO A 34 -12.90 -0.98 24.75
C PRO A 34 -13.54 -0.77 23.37
N ARG A 35 -14.58 -1.55 23.07
CA ARG A 35 -15.17 -1.67 21.71
C ARG A 35 -15.74 -0.36 21.17
N LEU A 36 -16.43 0.41 22.00
CA LEU A 36 -16.99 1.71 21.59
C LEU A 36 -15.90 2.74 21.33
N LYS A 37 -14.87 2.81 22.19
CA LYS A 37 -13.71 3.68 21.99
C LYS A 37 -12.95 3.30 20.71
N PHE A 38 -12.81 2.00 20.47
CA PHE A 38 -12.21 1.46 19.25
C PHE A 38 -13.01 1.87 18.00
N ALA A 39 -14.33 1.67 18.03
CA ALA A 39 -15.20 2.05 16.91
C ALA A 39 -15.19 3.56 16.64
N ALA A 40 -15.28 4.39 17.69
CA ALA A 40 -15.20 5.85 17.54
C ALA A 40 -13.89 6.30 16.87
N LYS A 41 -12.74 5.71 17.28
CA LYS A 41 -11.45 5.98 16.63
C LYS A 41 -11.46 5.60 15.14
N HIS A 42 -12.05 4.45 14.80
CA HIS A 42 -12.15 4.01 13.41
C HIS A 42 -13.12 4.86 12.58
N LEU A 43 -14.23 5.32 13.15
CA LEU A 43 -15.13 6.27 12.48
C LEU A 43 -14.42 7.60 12.15
N VAL A 44 -13.65 8.13 13.11
CA VAL A 44 -12.83 9.34 12.87
C VAL A 44 -11.78 9.09 11.79
N SER A 45 -11.08 7.94 11.84
CA SER A 45 -10.12 7.58 10.78
C SER A 45 -10.80 7.51 9.41
N ALA A 46 -11.95 6.83 9.31
CA ALA A 46 -12.68 6.71 8.06
C ALA A 46 -13.14 8.07 7.53
N ALA A 47 -13.65 8.95 8.39
CA ALA A 47 -14.06 10.30 7.99
C ALA A 47 -12.88 11.11 7.44
N ILE A 48 -11.72 11.07 8.11
CA ILE A 48 -10.50 11.75 7.64
C ILE A 48 -10.04 11.16 6.30
N ASP A 49 -9.97 9.83 6.19
CA ASP A 49 -9.51 9.17 4.97
C ASP A 49 -10.44 9.47 3.78
N LEU A 50 -11.76 9.47 3.98
CA LEU A 50 -12.74 9.81 2.94
C LEU A 50 -12.62 11.28 2.52
N LEU A 51 -12.37 12.20 3.45
CA LEU A 51 -12.13 13.60 3.13
C LEU A 51 -10.82 13.77 2.31
N LEU A 52 -9.77 13.01 2.64
CA LEU A 52 -8.52 13.03 1.87
C LEU A 52 -8.69 12.45 0.47
N VAL A 53 -9.49 11.39 0.32
CA VAL A 53 -9.90 10.85 -0.99
C VAL A 53 -10.60 11.92 -1.80
N ASP A 54 -11.61 12.57 -1.23
CA ASP A 54 -12.41 13.60 -1.89
C ASP A 54 -11.55 14.82 -2.29
N LEU A 55 -10.71 15.32 -1.38
CA LEU A 55 -9.78 16.41 -1.65
C LEU A 55 -8.77 16.08 -2.76
N SER A 56 -8.22 14.86 -2.73
CA SER A 56 -7.29 14.41 -3.78
C SER A 56 -7.98 14.29 -5.14
N TYR A 57 -9.21 13.79 -5.16
CA TYR A 57 -10.02 13.68 -6.37
C TYR A 57 -10.33 15.06 -6.93
N TYR A 58 -10.77 16.00 -6.08
CA TYR A 58 -11.02 17.39 -6.46
C TYR A 58 -9.80 18.02 -7.15
N HIS A 59 -8.61 17.89 -6.55
CA HIS A 59 -7.36 18.37 -7.16
C HIS A 59 -7.07 17.71 -8.51
N LEU A 60 -7.13 16.38 -8.58
CA LEU A 60 -6.86 15.65 -9.82
C LEU A 60 -7.86 16.01 -10.93
N ARG A 61 -9.10 16.36 -10.57
CA ARG A 61 -10.18 16.68 -11.51
C ARG A 61 -10.19 18.12 -12.00
N HIS A 62 -9.85 19.08 -11.14
CA HIS A 62 -9.99 20.52 -11.41
C HIS A 62 -8.65 21.24 -11.60
N ASN A 63 -7.59 20.80 -10.92
CA ASN A 63 -6.31 21.50 -10.88
C ASN A 63 -5.19 20.77 -11.63
N SER A 64 -5.41 19.50 -12.01
CA SER A 64 -4.40 18.71 -12.71
C SER A 64 -4.63 18.66 -14.23
N PRO A 65 -3.57 18.83 -15.05
CA PRO A 65 -3.67 18.69 -16.50
C PRO A 65 -4.14 17.31 -16.98
N ILE A 66 -4.05 16.26 -16.14
CA ILE A 66 -4.52 14.91 -16.51
C ILE A 66 -6.02 14.84 -16.77
N ALA A 67 -6.79 15.78 -16.23
CA ALA A 67 -8.24 15.83 -16.42
C ALA A 67 -8.67 16.72 -17.60
N SER A 68 -7.73 17.45 -18.21
CA SER A 68 -8.02 18.23 -19.43
C SER A 68 -8.27 17.31 -20.62
N LEU A 69 -9.17 17.71 -21.53
CA LEU A 69 -9.39 17.02 -22.80
C LEU A 69 -8.54 17.67 -23.91
N PRO A 70 -7.81 16.88 -24.74
CA PRO A 70 -7.66 15.42 -24.66
C PRO A 70 -6.86 14.99 -23.44
N ILE A 71 -7.21 13.82 -22.86
CA ILE A 71 -6.58 13.29 -21.64
C ILE A 71 -5.06 13.24 -21.82
N ARG A 72 -4.35 13.95 -20.94
CA ARG A 72 -2.90 14.04 -20.95
C ARG A 72 -2.27 12.97 -20.06
N PRO A 73 -1.26 12.21 -20.54
CA PRO A 73 -0.60 11.21 -19.72
C PRO A 73 0.18 11.87 -18.57
N LEU A 74 0.46 11.11 -17.50
CA LEU A 74 1.30 11.58 -16.39
C LEU A 74 2.69 12.03 -16.87
N THR A 75 3.23 11.37 -17.89
CA THR A 75 4.56 11.65 -18.47
C THR A 75 4.64 12.96 -19.25
N SER A 76 3.52 13.57 -19.64
CA SER A 76 3.55 14.86 -20.37
C SER A 76 3.61 16.07 -19.45
N GLN A 77 3.64 15.87 -18.13
CA GLN A 77 3.75 16.94 -17.14
C GLN A 77 5.21 17.16 -16.73
N PRO A 78 5.55 18.37 -16.23
CA PRO A 78 6.82 18.57 -15.54
C PRO A 78 7.00 17.54 -14.43
N ILE A 79 8.21 17.02 -14.25
CA ILE A 79 8.52 15.92 -13.33
C ILE A 79 7.95 16.14 -11.92
N PRO A 80 8.09 17.32 -11.28
CA PRO A 80 7.53 17.53 -9.95
C PRO A 80 6.01 17.34 -9.89
N LEU A 81 5.29 17.84 -10.89
CA LEU A 81 3.84 17.71 -10.98
C LEU A 81 3.42 16.26 -11.30
N ALA A 82 4.14 15.60 -12.20
CA ALA A 82 3.91 14.19 -12.51
C ALA A 82 4.08 13.29 -11.27
N LEU A 83 5.15 13.51 -10.49
CA LEU A 83 5.39 12.80 -9.24
C LEU A 83 4.29 13.08 -8.22
N PHE A 84 3.91 14.35 -8.04
CA PHE A 84 2.85 14.73 -7.12
C PHE A 84 1.52 14.06 -7.46
N ASN A 85 1.09 14.12 -8.72
CA ASN A 85 -0.16 13.51 -9.15
C ASN A 85 -0.12 11.97 -9.06
N ALA A 86 1.00 11.33 -9.41
CA ALA A 86 1.16 9.88 -9.26
C ALA A 86 1.09 9.44 -7.79
N TRP A 87 1.72 10.20 -6.87
CA TRP A 87 1.61 9.95 -5.44
C TRP A 87 0.20 10.19 -4.90
N LEU A 88 -0.51 11.23 -5.36
CA LEU A 88 -1.89 11.48 -4.96
C LEU A 88 -2.80 10.31 -5.35
N ILE A 89 -2.70 9.80 -6.59
CA ILE A 89 -3.47 8.61 -7.02
C ILE A 89 -3.13 7.40 -6.13
N TYR A 90 -1.85 7.20 -5.81
CA TYR A 90 -1.43 6.09 -4.95
C TYR A 90 -1.95 6.22 -3.52
N LEU A 91 -1.92 7.43 -2.96
CA LEU A 91 -2.42 7.72 -1.62
C LEU A 91 -3.94 7.62 -1.56
N GLN A 92 -4.66 7.98 -2.63
CA GLN A 92 -6.10 7.76 -2.75
C GLN A 92 -6.44 6.27 -2.52
N ALA A 93 -5.74 5.35 -3.20
CA ALA A 93 -5.93 3.92 -2.97
C ALA A 93 -5.69 3.52 -1.50
N ARG A 94 -4.66 4.08 -0.85
CA ARG A 94 -4.39 3.86 0.58
C ARG A 94 -5.55 4.34 1.46
N TRP A 95 -6.01 5.57 1.28
CA TRP A 95 -7.06 6.16 2.09
C TRP A 95 -8.38 5.42 1.90
N THR A 96 -8.74 5.06 0.66
CA THR A 96 -9.93 4.24 0.39
C THR A 96 -9.86 2.89 1.10
N MET A 97 -8.74 2.16 0.99
CA MET A 97 -8.57 0.89 1.69
C MET A 97 -8.67 1.04 3.22
N ASN A 98 -8.05 2.09 3.78
CA ASN A 98 -8.08 2.32 5.23
C ASN A 98 -9.47 2.76 5.73
N ALA A 99 -10.21 3.54 4.93
CA ALA A 99 -11.58 3.93 5.21
C ALA A 99 -12.50 2.69 5.25
N LEU A 100 -12.44 1.84 4.21
CA LEU A 100 -13.24 0.61 4.16
C LEU A 100 -12.92 -0.34 5.33
N HIS A 101 -11.64 -0.54 5.63
CA HIS A 101 -11.20 -1.32 6.78
C HIS A 101 -11.72 -0.73 8.10
N SER A 102 -11.67 0.59 8.26
CA SER A 102 -12.13 1.26 9.47
C SER A 102 -13.65 1.25 9.61
N LEU A 103 -14.41 1.38 8.53
CA LEU A 103 -15.87 1.24 8.54
C LEU A 103 -16.28 -0.19 8.91
N LEU A 104 -15.60 -1.20 8.37
CA LEU A 104 -15.83 -2.59 8.74
C LEU A 104 -15.51 -2.83 10.22
N ALA A 105 -14.40 -2.28 10.72
CA ALA A 105 -14.02 -2.35 12.12
C ALA A 105 -15.05 -1.69 13.04
N ALA A 106 -15.49 -0.47 12.68
CA ALA A 106 -16.43 0.32 13.46
C ALA A 106 -17.84 -0.30 13.51
N THR A 107 -18.24 -1.06 12.50
CA THR A 107 -19.55 -1.74 12.48
C THR A 107 -19.49 -3.09 13.17
N THR A 108 -18.49 -3.92 12.87
CA THR A 108 -18.46 -5.32 13.33
C THR A 108 -17.94 -5.51 14.76
N VAL A 109 -17.04 -4.65 15.24
CA VAL A 109 -16.46 -4.79 16.59
C VAL A 109 -17.46 -4.45 17.70
N PRO A 110 -18.27 -3.38 17.63
CA PRO A 110 -19.34 -3.15 18.61
C PRO A 110 -20.39 -4.27 18.64
N LEU A 111 -20.63 -4.93 17.51
CA LEU A 111 -21.57 -6.05 17.39
C LEU A 111 -20.99 -7.39 17.87
N HIS A 112 -19.78 -7.41 18.43
CA HIS A 112 -19.10 -8.62 18.89
C HIS A 112 -18.84 -9.69 17.81
N ILE A 113 -18.99 -9.37 16.53
CA ILE A 113 -18.69 -10.28 15.40
C ILE A 113 -17.17 -10.56 15.35
N PHE A 114 -16.37 -9.51 15.55
CA PHE A 114 -14.92 -9.60 15.59
C PHE A 114 -14.36 -8.94 16.85
N SER A 115 -13.14 -9.31 17.22
CA SER A 115 -12.39 -8.65 18.29
C SER A 115 -11.59 -7.45 17.73
N PRO A 116 -11.24 -6.45 18.55
CA PRO A 116 -10.37 -5.36 18.12
C PRO A 116 -9.02 -5.85 17.53
N SER A 117 -8.48 -6.96 18.05
CA SER A 117 -7.24 -7.56 17.54
C SER A 117 -7.37 -8.15 16.13
N GLY A 118 -8.59 -8.40 15.66
CA GLY A 118 -8.86 -8.86 14.29
C GLY A 118 -8.70 -7.76 13.23
N PHE A 119 -8.50 -6.50 13.64
CA PHE A 119 -8.32 -5.34 12.75
C PHE A 119 -6.94 -4.71 12.95
N PRO A 120 -5.84 -5.41 12.58
CA PRO A 120 -4.51 -4.83 12.63
C PRO A 120 -4.39 -3.65 11.64
N PRO A 121 -3.53 -2.66 11.92
CA PRO A 121 -3.33 -1.53 11.00
C PRO A 121 -2.86 -1.99 9.62
N LEU A 122 -3.56 -1.57 8.56
CA LEU A 122 -3.20 -1.89 7.17
C LEU A 122 -1.93 -1.18 6.71
N PHE A 123 -1.62 -0.04 7.31
CA PHE A 123 -0.50 0.81 6.96
C PHE A 123 0.23 1.27 8.22
N GLY A 124 1.54 1.48 8.09
CA GLY A 124 2.34 2.11 9.13
C GLY A 124 2.68 3.57 8.83
N SER A 125 3.59 4.10 9.64
CA SER A 125 4.02 5.50 9.55
C SER A 125 4.98 5.72 8.38
N PHE A 126 4.78 6.84 7.67
CA PHE A 126 5.74 7.32 6.68
C PHE A 126 7.04 7.82 7.30
N SER A 127 7.11 8.07 8.62
CA SER A 127 8.37 8.47 9.29
C SER A 127 9.48 7.41 9.20
N HIS A 128 9.14 6.18 8.81
CA HIS A 128 10.08 5.09 8.57
C HIS A 128 10.45 4.90 7.09
N ALA A 129 9.79 5.61 6.16
CA ALA A 129 9.89 5.39 4.72
C ALA A 129 11.12 6.02 4.03
N TYR A 130 12.28 6.03 4.69
CA TYR A 130 13.53 6.58 4.14
C TYR A 130 14.42 5.54 3.43
N THR A 131 13.92 4.32 3.23
CA THR A 131 14.49 3.31 2.35
C THR A 131 13.34 2.51 1.73
N MET A 132 13.51 1.96 0.53
CA MET A 132 12.55 1.09 -0.14
C MET A 132 12.22 -0.11 0.72
N LYS A 133 13.23 -0.73 1.35
CA LYS A 133 12.99 -1.82 2.30
C LYS A 133 11.99 -1.42 3.39
N ARG A 134 12.23 -0.29 4.07
CA ARG A 134 11.33 0.18 5.13
C ARG A 134 9.97 0.64 4.62
N PHE A 135 9.93 1.26 3.43
CA PHE A 135 8.67 1.64 2.80
C PHE A 135 7.73 0.42 2.69
N TRP A 136 8.22 -0.69 2.15
CA TRP A 136 7.41 -1.90 1.99
C TRP A 136 7.22 -2.69 3.29
N SER A 137 8.23 -2.78 4.17
CA SER A 137 8.13 -3.61 5.38
C SER A 137 7.52 -2.91 6.60
N HIS A 138 7.45 -1.58 6.63
CA HIS A 138 6.97 -0.81 7.77
C HIS A 138 5.79 0.09 7.45
N THR A 139 5.68 0.57 6.20
CA THR A 139 4.77 1.68 5.89
C THR A 139 3.61 1.25 5.00
N TRP A 140 3.85 0.46 3.96
CA TRP A 140 2.88 0.27 2.89
C TRP A 140 2.18 -1.09 2.91
N HIS A 141 0.84 -1.07 2.84
CA HIS A 141 -0.06 -2.19 2.50
C HIS A 141 0.33 -3.55 3.11
N GLN A 142 0.24 -3.64 4.43
CA GLN A 142 0.73 -4.78 5.21
C GLN A 142 -0.11 -6.05 5.02
N MET A 143 -1.37 -5.92 4.62
CA MET A 143 -2.21 -7.05 4.25
C MET A 143 -1.57 -7.89 3.14
N MET A 144 -0.97 -7.27 2.13
CA MET A 144 -0.29 -8.00 1.05
C MET A 144 0.93 -8.79 1.56
N ARG A 145 1.63 -8.26 2.56
CA ARG A 145 2.75 -8.96 3.20
C ARG A 145 2.26 -10.19 3.98
N THR A 146 1.13 -10.07 4.68
CA THR A 146 0.49 -11.22 5.35
C THR A 146 0.05 -12.28 4.34
N LEU A 147 -0.49 -11.88 3.19
CA LEU A 147 -0.90 -12.79 2.11
C LEU A 147 0.30 -13.47 1.44
N ALA A 148 1.40 -12.75 1.20
CA ALA A 148 2.58 -13.29 0.54
C ALA A 148 3.44 -14.21 1.44
N LEU A 149 3.43 -13.99 2.76
CA LEU A 149 4.34 -14.65 3.69
C LEU A 149 4.23 -16.20 3.68
N PRO A 150 3.04 -16.83 3.71
CA PRO A 150 2.91 -18.28 3.62
C PRO A 150 3.57 -18.86 2.37
N TYR A 151 3.37 -18.22 1.21
CA TYR A 151 3.91 -18.69 -0.05
C TYR A 151 5.43 -18.54 -0.12
N THR A 152 5.98 -17.41 0.34
CA THR A 152 7.44 -17.23 0.40
C THR A 152 8.11 -18.23 1.36
N ASN A 153 7.46 -18.56 2.48
CA ASN A 153 7.96 -19.57 3.42
C ASN A 153 7.82 -20.99 2.87
N ALA A 154 6.72 -21.29 2.17
CA ALA A 154 6.54 -22.58 1.50
C ALA A 154 7.64 -22.82 0.47
N LEU A 155 7.94 -21.82 -0.36
CA LEU A 155 9.02 -21.91 -1.35
C LEU A 155 10.38 -22.24 -0.70
N VAL A 156 10.71 -21.54 0.38
CA VAL A 156 11.96 -21.78 1.13
C VAL A 156 12.04 -23.20 1.69
N ARG A 157 10.92 -23.74 2.18
CA ARG A 157 10.86 -25.13 2.68
C ARG A 157 10.98 -26.15 1.55
N VAL A 158 10.26 -25.94 0.44
CA VAL A 158 10.25 -26.85 -0.73
C VAL A 158 11.65 -26.94 -1.34
N LEU A 159 12.32 -25.79 -1.49
CA LEU A 159 13.68 -25.72 -2.01
C LEU A 159 14.76 -26.04 -0.96
N ARG A 160 14.37 -26.36 0.27
CA ARG A 160 15.28 -26.66 1.41
C ARG A 160 16.38 -25.60 1.60
N LEU A 161 16.03 -24.32 1.42
CA LEU A 161 16.99 -23.22 1.53
C LEU A 161 17.30 -22.92 2.99
N ASP A 162 18.56 -22.68 3.30
CA ASP A 162 19.01 -22.31 4.66
C ASP A 162 18.51 -20.90 5.02
N PRO A 163 17.67 -20.72 6.06
CA PRO A 163 17.17 -19.41 6.47
C PRO A 163 18.24 -18.39 6.91
N SER A 164 19.44 -18.86 7.28
CA SER A 164 20.57 -18.02 7.68
C SER A 164 21.31 -17.41 6.48
N GLU A 165 21.19 -18.04 5.31
CA GLU A 165 21.87 -17.62 4.10
C GLU A 165 21.26 -16.36 3.48
N LYS A 166 22.13 -15.51 2.94
CA LYS A 166 21.72 -14.26 2.29
C LYS A 166 20.96 -14.52 0.99
N SER A 167 21.27 -15.61 0.29
CA SER A 167 20.55 -16.03 -0.91
C SER A 167 19.07 -16.30 -0.60
N THR A 168 18.77 -16.94 0.52
CA THR A 168 17.40 -17.21 0.99
C THR A 168 16.63 -15.92 1.26
N TYR A 169 17.29 -14.89 1.79
CA TYR A 169 16.67 -13.56 1.93
C TYR A 169 16.24 -13.00 0.57
N TRP A 170 17.11 -13.06 -0.45
CA TRP A 170 16.79 -12.57 -1.79
C TRP A 170 15.70 -13.39 -2.48
N VAL A 171 15.70 -14.72 -2.32
CA VAL A 171 14.60 -15.56 -2.79
C VAL A 171 13.27 -15.09 -2.20
N LYS A 172 13.20 -14.86 -0.87
CA LYS A 172 11.98 -14.34 -0.22
C LYS A 172 11.56 -12.97 -0.76
N VAL A 173 12.51 -12.06 -1.00
CA VAL A 173 12.23 -10.72 -1.56
C VAL A 173 11.68 -10.82 -2.98
N CYS A 174 12.36 -11.56 -3.86
CA CYS A 174 11.92 -11.78 -5.24
C CYS A 174 10.53 -12.42 -5.28
N SER A 175 10.31 -13.47 -4.48
CA SER A 175 9.01 -14.13 -4.41
C SER A 175 7.91 -13.21 -3.88
N ALA A 176 8.19 -12.37 -2.88
CA ALA A 176 7.20 -11.43 -2.36
C ALA A 176 6.76 -10.41 -3.43
N PHE A 177 7.70 -9.88 -4.22
CA PHE A 177 7.39 -8.96 -5.31
C PHE A 177 6.76 -9.65 -6.52
N PHE A 178 7.09 -10.91 -6.78
CA PHE A 178 6.37 -11.73 -7.75
C PHE A 178 4.90 -11.92 -7.36
N TRP A 179 4.61 -12.25 -6.10
CA TRP A 179 3.24 -12.35 -5.61
C TRP A 179 2.49 -11.02 -5.68
N ALA A 180 3.15 -9.92 -5.32
CA ALA A 180 2.58 -8.59 -5.48
C ALA A 180 2.23 -8.29 -6.95
N TRP A 181 3.14 -8.60 -7.88
CA TRP A 181 2.90 -8.47 -9.31
C TRP A 181 1.73 -9.34 -9.77
N ALA A 182 1.71 -10.63 -9.42
CA ALA A 182 0.68 -11.56 -9.89
C ALA A 182 -0.73 -11.13 -9.48
N VAL A 183 -0.91 -10.67 -8.23
CA VAL A 183 -2.22 -10.21 -7.75
C VAL A 183 -2.67 -8.93 -8.46
N HIS A 184 -1.77 -7.97 -8.69
CA HIS A 184 -2.15 -6.72 -9.36
C HIS A 184 -2.33 -6.93 -10.87
N ALA A 185 -1.48 -7.72 -11.52
CA ALA A 185 -1.65 -8.11 -12.91
C ALA A 185 -2.98 -8.84 -13.14
N TYR A 186 -3.37 -9.75 -12.24
CA TYR A 186 -4.69 -10.39 -12.29
C TYR A 186 -5.82 -9.34 -12.23
N GLY A 187 -5.74 -8.39 -11.29
CA GLY A 187 -6.67 -7.25 -11.20
C GLY A 187 -6.73 -6.40 -12.49
N THR A 188 -5.58 -6.15 -13.10
CA THR A 188 -5.47 -5.43 -14.37
C THR A 188 -6.13 -6.22 -15.51
N PHE A 189 -5.90 -7.54 -15.60
CA PHE A 189 -6.49 -8.39 -16.63
C PHE A 189 -8.00 -8.45 -16.55
N ILE A 190 -8.58 -8.65 -15.35
CA ILE A 190 -10.04 -8.68 -15.20
C ILE A 190 -10.69 -7.34 -15.48
N ALA A 191 -9.94 -6.23 -15.36
CA ALA A 191 -10.37 -4.90 -15.74
C ALA A 191 -10.16 -4.58 -17.24
N GLY A 192 -9.71 -5.56 -18.04
CA GLY A 192 -9.47 -5.41 -19.49
C GLY A 192 -8.15 -4.73 -19.85
N GLY A 193 -7.22 -4.58 -18.90
CA GLY A 193 -5.90 -3.99 -19.11
C GLY A 193 -4.78 -5.01 -19.39
N GLY A 194 -3.60 -4.51 -19.73
CA GLY A 194 -2.38 -5.32 -19.91
C GLY A 194 -1.44 -5.28 -18.69
N TYR A 195 -0.79 -6.40 -18.39
CA TYR A 195 0.08 -6.60 -17.21
C TYR A 195 1.46 -5.91 -17.28
N THR A 196 1.82 -5.31 -18.42
CA THR A 196 3.15 -4.74 -18.63
C THR A 196 3.44 -3.61 -17.65
N ALA A 197 2.44 -2.77 -17.36
CA ALA A 197 2.58 -1.69 -16.38
C ALA A 197 2.85 -2.21 -14.96
N ASP A 198 2.25 -3.35 -14.60
CA ASP A 198 2.51 -4.03 -13.32
C ASP A 198 3.96 -4.55 -13.25
N LEU A 199 4.52 -5.06 -14.34
CA LEU A 199 5.94 -5.46 -14.37
C LEU A 199 6.86 -4.27 -14.06
N TYR A 200 6.62 -3.12 -14.69
CA TYR A 200 7.36 -1.89 -14.42
C TYR A 200 7.16 -1.35 -13.00
N ARG A 201 6.09 -1.76 -12.30
CA ARG A 201 5.86 -1.40 -10.90
C ARG A 201 6.69 -2.23 -9.95
N TYR A 202 6.67 -3.56 -10.10
CA TYR A 202 7.14 -4.49 -9.08
C TYR A 202 8.55 -5.03 -9.32
N VAL A 203 8.99 -5.22 -10.57
CA VAL A 203 10.35 -5.73 -10.86
C VAL A 203 11.44 -4.75 -10.38
N PRO A 204 11.35 -3.43 -10.66
CA PRO A 204 12.38 -2.49 -10.22
C PRO A 204 12.56 -2.40 -8.70
N GLN A 205 11.55 -2.82 -7.91
CA GLN A 205 11.61 -2.78 -6.45
C GLN A 205 12.72 -3.66 -5.89
N VAL A 206 12.94 -4.83 -6.49
CA VAL A 206 14.01 -5.76 -6.09
C VAL A 206 15.38 -5.13 -6.37
N ALA A 207 15.55 -4.52 -7.54
CA ALA A 207 16.77 -3.81 -7.89
C ALA A 207 17.04 -2.63 -6.94
N ALA A 208 16.00 -1.88 -6.57
CA ALA A 208 16.13 -0.78 -5.61
C ALA A 208 16.61 -1.25 -4.24
N PHE A 209 16.14 -2.40 -3.75
CA PHE A 209 16.63 -2.96 -2.47
C PHE A 209 18.11 -3.27 -2.56
N TRP A 210 18.55 -3.84 -3.68
CA TRP A 210 19.94 -4.21 -3.88
C TRP A 210 20.85 -2.98 -3.96
N VAL A 211 20.44 -1.97 -4.74
CA VAL A 211 21.14 -0.68 -4.86
C VAL A 211 21.24 -0.01 -3.50
N GLU A 212 20.14 0.07 -2.74
CA GLU A 212 20.15 0.64 -1.39
C GLU A 212 21.13 -0.07 -0.47
N GLU A 213 21.14 -1.40 -0.49
CA GLU A 213 22.04 -2.17 0.36
C GLU A 213 23.51 -1.84 0.07
N LYS A 214 23.86 -1.69 -1.21
CA LYS A 214 25.22 -1.34 -1.65
C LYS A 214 25.59 0.10 -1.36
N VAL A 215 24.71 1.06 -1.63
CA VAL A 215 24.91 2.47 -1.26
C VAL A 215 25.11 2.61 0.24
N MET A 216 24.29 1.92 1.05
CA MET A 216 24.45 1.93 2.51
C MET A 216 25.73 1.23 2.97
N GLU A 217 26.17 0.17 2.29
CA GLU A 217 27.45 -0.51 2.58
C GLU A 217 28.65 0.43 2.36
N VAL A 218 28.69 1.09 1.19
CA VAL A 218 29.73 2.07 0.85
C VAL A 218 29.68 3.27 1.79
N GLY A 219 28.49 3.82 2.04
CA GLY A 219 28.31 4.94 2.96
C GLY A 219 28.84 4.65 4.36
N ARG A 220 28.62 3.44 4.88
CA ARG A 220 29.20 3.02 6.18
C ARG A 220 30.72 2.95 6.13
N LYS A 221 31.31 2.41 5.04
CA LYS A 221 32.76 2.27 4.87
C LYS A 221 33.47 3.63 4.83
N VAL A 222 32.87 4.63 4.20
CA VAL A 222 33.43 5.99 4.11
C VAL A 222 32.99 6.92 5.25
N GLY A 223 32.38 6.38 6.30
CA GLY A 223 32.08 7.12 7.53
C GLY A 223 30.81 7.99 7.49
N LEU A 224 29.94 7.84 6.48
CA LEU A 224 28.68 8.58 6.41
C LEU A 224 27.73 8.11 7.51
N LYS A 225 27.57 8.95 8.53
CA LYS A 225 26.69 8.70 9.69
C LYS A 225 25.84 9.94 9.94
N GLY A 226 24.77 9.77 10.71
CA GLY A 226 23.91 10.86 11.16
C GLY A 226 22.49 10.81 10.59
N ARG A 227 21.58 11.55 11.25
CA ARG A 227 20.15 11.57 10.90
C ARG A 227 19.86 12.31 9.59
N GLY A 228 20.75 13.19 9.13
CA GLY A 228 20.60 13.96 7.88
C GLY A 228 20.45 13.10 6.63
N TRP A 229 21.10 11.93 6.60
CA TRP A 229 20.97 10.95 5.51
C TRP A 229 19.56 10.38 5.35
N ARG A 230 18.69 10.52 6.38
CA ARG A 230 17.27 10.16 6.24
C ARG A 230 16.55 11.05 5.24
N VAL A 231 16.92 12.34 5.14
CA VAL A 231 16.32 13.27 4.17
C VAL A 231 16.64 12.79 2.75
N VAL A 232 17.89 12.45 2.49
CA VAL A 232 18.32 11.85 1.20
C VAL A 232 17.54 10.57 0.92
N GLY A 233 17.38 9.71 1.93
CA GLY A 233 16.58 8.49 1.81
C GLY A 233 15.10 8.75 1.50
N PHE A 234 14.49 9.77 2.11
CA PHE A 234 13.11 10.17 1.79
C PHE A 234 12.97 10.68 0.36
N VAL A 235 13.90 11.53 -0.10
CA VAL A 235 13.91 12.02 -1.49
C VAL A 235 14.06 10.84 -2.45
N TRP A 236 14.99 9.93 -2.17
CA TRP A 236 15.19 8.70 -2.95
C TRP A 236 13.91 7.86 -3.05
N VAL A 237 13.28 7.53 -1.92
CA VAL A 237 12.03 6.73 -1.92
C VAL A 237 10.91 7.46 -2.65
N PHE A 238 10.76 8.77 -2.43
CA PHE A 238 9.75 9.60 -3.07
C PHE A 238 9.91 9.59 -4.59
N CYS A 239 11.11 9.88 -5.09
CA CYS A 239 11.41 9.93 -6.52
C CYS A 239 11.33 8.55 -7.17
N PHE A 240 11.93 7.52 -6.56
CA PHE A 240 11.95 6.17 -7.12
C PHE A 240 10.55 5.57 -7.20
N GLN A 241 9.78 5.63 -6.11
CA GLN A 241 8.39 5.15 -6.15
C GLN A 241 7.56 5.98 -7.10
N GLY A 242 7.64 7.31 -7.04
CA GLY A 242 6.91 8.20 -7.93
C GLY A 242 7.18 7.89 -9.41
N ALA A 243 8.43 7.64 -9.80
CA ALA A 243 8.77 7.24 -11.16
C ALA A 243 8.10 5.92 -11.58
N THR A 244 8.14 4.89 -10.72
CA THR A 244 7.43 3.63 -11.00
C THR A 244 5.89 3.79 -11.01
N LEU A 245 5.34 4.70 -10.19
CA LEU A 245 3.91 5.01 -10.14
C LEU A 245 3.43 5.73 -11.40
N ILE A 246 4.23 6.66 -11.96
CA ILE A 246 3.93 7.34 -13.23
C ILE A 246 3.71 6.32 -14.35
N LEU A 247 4.60 5.33 -14.44
CA LEU A 247 4.50 4.27 -15.44
C LEU A 247 3.32 3.33 -15.15
N TRP A 248 3.12 2.97 -13.88
CA TRP A 248 2.08 2.02 -13.47
C TRP A 248 0.66 2.56 -13.69
N PHE A 249 0.40 3.82 -13.30
CA PHE A 249 -0.91 4.45 -13.51
C PHE A 249 -1.13 4.98 -14.93
N GLY A 250 -0.07 5.09 -15.74
CA GLY A 250 -0.15 5.64 -17.09
C GLY A 250 -1.29 5.07 -17.95
N PRO A 251 -1.46 3.74 -18.07
CA PRO A 251 -2.58 3.15 -18.81
C PRO A 251 -3.94 3.52 -18.22
N ALA A 252 -4.11 3.42 -16.90
CA ALA A 252 -5.38 3.73 -16.23
C ALA A 252 -5.78 5.21 -16.42
N VAL A 253 -4.81 6.12 -16.33
CA VAL A 253 -5.03 7.55 -16.57
C VAL A 253 -5.44 7.79 -18.03
N ARG A 254 -4.79 7.15 -19.00
CA ARG A 254 -5.18 7.27 -20.43
C ARG A 254 -6.60 6.79 -20.71
N MET A 255 -7.08 5.80 -19.94
CA MET A 255 -8.46 5.31 -20.01
C MET A 255 -9.46 6.17 -19.22
N GLY A 256 -9.02 7.27 -18.61
CA GLY A 256 -9.89 8.16 -17.83
C GLY A 256 -10.32 7.58 -16.48
N ALA A 257 -9.60 6.60 -15.93
CA ALA A 257 -9.97 6.00 -14.64
C ALA A 257 -10.03 7.02 -13.49
N HIS A 258 -9.13 8.02 -13.50
CA HIS A 258 -9.08 9.12 -12.53
C HIS A 258 -10.23 10.12 -12.66
N LEU A 259 -11.01 10.06 -13.74
CA LEU A 259 -12.20 10.91 -13.94
C LEU A 259 -13.44 10.31 -13.30
N LYS A 260 -13.41 9.01 -12.95
CA LYS A 260 -14.50 8.37 -12.23
C LYS A 260 -14.37 8.75 -10.76
N GLY A 261 -15.42 9.37 -10.21
CA GLY A 261 -15.48 9.72 -8.79
C GLY A 261 -15.24 8.49 -7.91
N PRO A 262 -14.28 8.53 -6.96
CA PRO A 262 -14.05 7.41 -6.04
C PRO A 262 -15.16 7.28 -4.99
N LEU A 263 -15.98 8.32 -4.83
CA LEU A 263 -17.11 8.41 -3.92
C LEU A 263 -18.36 8.87 -4.68
N PRO A 264 -19.57 8.46 -4.26
CA PRO A 264 -20.82 8.91 -4.88
C PRO A 264 -21.21 10.35 -4.50
N TRP A 265 -20.41 11.02 -3.67
CA TRP A 265 -20.61 12.38 -3.18
C TRP A 265 -19.26 13.09 -3.06
N SER A 266 -19.28 14.43 -3.08
CA SER A 266 -18.12 15.28 -2.79
C SER A 266 -18.49 16.39 -1.81
N PHE A 267 -17.87 16.37 -0.63
CA PHE A 267 -17.97 17.44 0.35
C PHE A 267 -17.14 18.66 -0.06
N VAL A 268 -15.97 18.42 -0.67
CA VAL A 268 -15.07 19.49 -1.12
C VAL A 268 -15.72 20.32 -2.23
N GLU A 269 -16.33 19.68 -3.23
CA GLU A 269 -17.08 20.40 -4.28
C GLU A 269 -18.23 21.21 -3.68
N TRP A 270 -18.96 20.64 -2.73
CA TRP A 270 -20.04 21.35 -2.04
C TRP A 270 -19.55 22.59 -1.27
N VAL A 271 -18.40 22.51 -0.59
CA VAL A 271 -17.81 23.67 0.10
C VAL A 271 -17.37 24.73 -0.91
N VAL A 272 -16.63 24.33 -1.96
CA VAL A 272 -16.11 25.27 -2.96
C VAL A 272 -17.24 25.97 -3.71
N ALA A 273 -18.34 25.29 -4.02
CA ALA A 273 -19.49 25.89 -4.68
C ALA A 273 -20.22 26.96 -3.84
N LYS A 274 -19.92 27.07 -2.54
CA LYS A 274 -20.53 28.03 -1.60
C LYS A 274 -19.61 29.19 -1.20
N MET A 275 -18.36 29.18 -1.66
CA MET A 275 -17.41 30.28 -1.48
C MET A 275 -17.50 31.24 -2.64
#